data_AF-A0A9X1QZX5-F1
#
_entry.id   AF-A0A9X1QZX5-F1
#
_cell.length_a   1.000
_cell.length_b   1.000
_cell.length_c   1.000
_cell.angle_alpha   90.00
_cell.angle_beta   90.00
_cell.angle_gamma   90.00
#
_symmetry.space_group_name_H-M   'P 1'
#
loop_
_entity.id
_entity.type
_entity.pdbx_description
1 polymer ?
#
loop_
_entity_poly.entity_id
_entity_poly.type
_entity_poly.pdbx_seq_one_letter_code
_entity_poly.pdbx_strand_id
1 'polypeptide(L)'
;MNTKDQALLSDLIQMVMVDGKIKLSEMEFIQKMASRMNISDKELVNLFENPHPSQTVYSEVERITHFYKLILVMKIDNETHETELVALKNFGLRMGIRPMVADQILKKMEQFKGEKLPADELLKIFKIYYN
;
A
#
# COMPACT_ATOMS: atom_id res chain seq x y z
N MET A 1 17.16 -6.08 13.03
CA MET A 1 15.85 -5.48 12.67
C MET A 1 15.74 -5.44 11.16
N ASN A 2 14.62 -5.91 10.61
CA ASN A 2 14.39 -5.84 9.17
C ASN A 2 13.90 -4.43 8.80
N THR A 3 14.83 -3.53 8.52
CA THR A 3 14.55 -2.11 8.20
C THR A 3 13.67 -1.94 6.98
N LYS A 4 13.67 -2.93 6.07
CA LYS A 4 12.83 -2.96 4.88
C LYS A 4 11.35 -3.17 5.22
N ASP A 5 11.05 -4.20 6.02
CA ASP A 5 9.67 -4.50 6.41
C ASP A 5 9.07 -3.37 7.24
N GLN A 6 9.87 -2.74 8.09
CA GLN A 6 9.46 -1.57 8.87
C GLN A 6 9.15 -0.36 7.96
N ALA A 7 9.93 -0.14 6.89
CA ALA A 7 9.62 0.91 5.92
C ALA A 7 8.35 0.60 5.12
N LEU A 8 8.15 -0.65 4.69
CA LEU A 8 6.91 -1.08 4.03
C LEU A 8 5.70 -0.86 4.94
N LEU A 9 5.79 -1.27 6.21
CA LEU A 9 4.72 -1.07 7.17
C LEU A 9 4.48 0.42 7.47
N SER A 10 5.54 1.23 7.50
CA SER A 10 5.45 2.69 7.68
C SER A 10 4.71 3.37 6.53
N ASP A 11 4.86 2.89 5.30
CA ASP A 11 4.08 3.40 4.16
C ASP A 11 2.59 3.08 4.33
N LEU A 12 2.25 1.88 4.79
CA LEU A 12 0.85 1.49 5.04
C LEU A 12 0.23 2.32 6.18
N ILE A 13 0.98 2.55 7.25
CA ILE A 13 0.57 3.41 8.36
C ILE A 13 0.33 4.84 7.87
N GLN A 14 1.27 5.41 7.14
CA GLN A 14 1.11 6.76 6.59
C GLN A 14 -0.08 6.86 5.64
N MET A 15 -0.39 5.80 4.88
CA MET A 15 -1.54 5.76 3.98
C MET A 15 -2.87 5.88 4.73
N VAL A 16 -3.06 5.13 5.82
CA VAL A 16 -4.30 5.17 6.63
C VAL A 16 -4.38 6.39 7.54
N MET A 17 -3.28 7.13 7.71
CA MET A 17 -3.24 8.36 8.50
C MET A 17 -3.53 9.62 7.66
N VAL A 18 -3.71 9.50 6.34
CA VAL A 18 -3.85 10.65 5.42
C VAL A 18 -5.02 11.56 5.80
N ASP A 19 -6.16 10.99 6.21
CA ASP A 19 -7.35 11.74 6.60
C ASP A 19 -7.43 12.04 8.12
N GLY A 20 -6.43 11.57 8.88
CA GLY A 20 -6.35 11.71 10.33
C GLY A 20 -7.29 10.82 11.14
N LYS A 21 -8.01 9.88 10.52
CA LYS A 21 -8.98 9.00 11.19
C LYS A 21 -8.78 7.55 10.79
N ILE A 22 -8.04 6.82 11.62
CA ILE A 22 -7.85 5.39 11.37
C ILE A 22 -9.08 4.60 11.85
N LYS A 23 -9.71 3.86 10.95
CA LYS A 23 -10.84 2.97 11.20
C LYS A 23 -10.37 1.61 11.74
N LEU A 24 -11.28 0.89 12.38
CA LEU A 24 -10.97 -0.43 12.97
C LEU A 24 -10.48 -1.43 11.90
N SER A 25 -11.12 -1.45 10.73
CA SER A 25 -10.73 -2.32 9.60
C SER A 25 -9.31 -2.05 9.12
N GLU A 26 -8.91 -0.79 9.05
CA GLU A 26 -7.55 -0.37 8.68
C GLU A 26 -6.54 -0.81 9.72
N MET A 27 -6.81 -0.57 11.01
CA MET A 27 -5.94 -1.01 12.11
C MET A 27 -5.77 -2.53 12.12
N GLU A 28 -6.84 -3.30 11.94
CA GLU A 28 -6.80 -4.77 11.85
C GLU A 28 -5.93 -5.23 10.66
N PHE A 29 -6.02 -4.54 9.53
CA PHE A 29 -5.18 -4.82 8.37
C PHE A 29 -3.70 -4.56 8.67
N ILE A 30 -3.38 -3.40 9.27
CA ILE A 30 -2.00 -3.03 9.65
C ILE A 30 -1.42 -4.04 10.65
N GLN A 31 -2.17 -4.40 11.70
CA GLN A 31 -1.74 -5.40 12.69
C GLN A 31 -1.48 -6.77 12.04
N LYS A 32 -2.35 -7.19 11.12
CA LYS A 32 -2.16 -8.43 10.36
C LYS A 32 -0.92 -8.39 9.49
N MET A 33 -0.59 -7.25 8.90
CA MET A 33 0.66 -7.09 8.13
C MET A 33 1.89 -7.12 9.03
N ALA A 34 1.85 -6.42 10.17
CA ALA A 34 2.93 -6.41 11.16
C ALA A 34 3.26 -7.83 11.65
N SER A 35 2.23 -8.60 12.02
CA SER A 35 2.38 -10.00 12.44
C SER A 35 3.04 -10.87 11.36
N ARG A 36 2.64 -10.72 10.09
CA ARG A 36 3.25 -11.46 8.96
C ARG A 36 4.71 -11.07 8.70
N MET A 37 5.10 -9.85 9.06
CA MET A 37 6.46 -9.33 8.94
C MET A 37 7.32 -9.61 10.19
N ASN A 38 6.78 -10.34 11.18
CA ASN A 38 7.41 -10.55 12.50
C ASN A 38 7.76 -9.23 13.21
N ILE A 39 6.95 -8.19 13.00
CA ILE A 39 7.03 -6.91 13.72
C ILE A 39 6.16 -7.03 14.96
N SER A 40 6.75 -6.83 16.12
CA SER A 40 6.05 -6.89 17.42
C SER A 40 5.10 -5.70 17.59
N ASP A 41 4.09 -5.86 18.47
CA ASP A 41 3.16 -4.76 18.79
C ASP A 41 3.89 -3.50 19.29
N LYS A 42 4.98 -3.69 20.06
CA LYS A 42 5.83 -2.59 20.53
C LYS A 42 6.50 -1.85 19.37
N GLU A 43 7.03 -2.59 18.40
CA GLU A 43 7.61 -1.98 17.19
C GLU A 43 6.52 -1.30 16.35
N LEU A 44 5.35 -1.92 16.20
CA LEU A 44 4.22 -1.33 15.49
C LEU A 44 3.80 0.00 16.10
N VAL A 45 3.64 0.08 17.42
CA VAL A 45 3.34 1.34 18.12
C VAL A 45 4.43 2.39 17.85
N ASN A 46 5.71 2.00 17.90
CA ASN A 46 6.80 2.90 17.59
C ASN A 46 6.76 3.39 16.12
N LEU A 47 6.29 2.59 15.17
CA LEU A 47 6.15 2.99 13.77
C LEU A 47 5.00 3.99 13.54
N PHE A 48 3.96 3.95 14.38
CA PHE A 48 2.91 4.99 14.36
C PHE A 48 3.44 6.35 14.82
N GLU A 49 4.34 6.36 15.80
CA GLU A 49 4.96 7.60 16.31
C GLU A 49 6.13 8.08 15.43
N ASN A 50 6.93 7.13 14.94
CA ASN A 50 8.19 7.35 14.25
C ASN A 50 8.25 6.50 12.96
N PRO A 51 7.48 6.85 11.92
CA PRO A 51 7.48 6.08 10.67
C PRO A 51 8.83 6.19 9.96
N HIS A 52 9.29 5.08 9.38
CA HIS A 52 10.45 5.09 8.51
C HIS A 52 10.11 5.69 7.13
N PRO A 53 11.08 6.33 6.47
CA PRO A 53 10.88 6.83 5.10
C PRO A 53 10.67 5.66 4.13
N SER A 54 9.86 5.89 3.09
CA SER A 54 9.68 4.95 1.98
C SER A 54 11.03 4.61 1.35
N GLN A 55 11.28 3.33 1.09
CA GLN A 55 12.51 2.89 0.43
C GLN A 55 12.32 2.75 -1.07
N THR A 56 13.40 2.96 -1.82
CA THR A 56 13.41 2.86 -3.30
C THR A 56 14.09 1.58 -3.81
N VAL A 57 14.74 0.82 -2.91
CA VAL A 57 15.63 -0.31 -3.27
C VAL A 57 14.87 -1.63 -3.49
N TYR A 58 13.60 -1.55 -3.86
CA TYR A 58 12.77 -2.71 -4.13
C TYR A 58 13.00 -3.23 -5.55
N SER A 59 12.97 -4.55 -5.72
CA SER A 59 12.72 -5.12 -7.03
C SER A 59 11.36 -4.63 -7.54
N GLU A 60 11.19 -4.67 -8.85
CA GLU A 60 9.97 -4.18 -9.48
C GLU A 60 8.71 -4.91 -8.98
N VAL A 61 8.77 -6.23 -8.88
CA VAL A 61 7.69 -7.06 -8.33
C VAL A 61 7.37 -6.65 -6.89
N GLU A 62 8.37 -6.31 -6.08
CA GLU A 62 8.16 -5.85 -4.71
C GLU A 62 7.49 -4.47 -4.65
N ARG A 63 7.92 -3.50 -5.47
CA ARG A 63 7.28 -2.16 -5.54
C ARG A 63 5.80 -2.29 -5.85
N ILE A 64 5.51 -3.10 -6.84
CA ILE A 64 4.19 -3.40 -7.34
C ILE A 64 3.33 -4.08 -6.28
N THR A 65 3.88 -5.11 -5.63
CA THR A 65 3.19 -5.86 -4.59
C THR A 65 2.88 -4.95 -3.40
N HIS A 66 3.82 -4.06 -3.05
CA HIS A 66 3.62 -3.06 -2.00
C HIS A 66 2.56 -2.02 -2.38
N PHE A 67 2.61 -1.50 -3.61
CA PHE A 67 1.59 -0.59 -4.12
C PHE A 67 0.20 -1.20 -4.09
N TYR A 68 0.05 -2.48 -4.42
CA TYR A 68 -1.22 -3.17 -4.27
C TYR A 68 -1.71 -3.24 -2.82
N LYS A 69 -0.81 -3.47 -1.84
CA LYS A 69 -1.17 -3.43 -0.41
C LYS A 69 -1.66 -2.05 0.02
N LEU A 70 -1.04 -0.98 -0.47
CA LEU A 70 -1.50 0.40 -0.23
C LEU A 70 -2.92 0.63 -0.74
N ILE A 71 -3.26 0.09 -1.92
CA ILE A 71 -4.63 0.21 -2.42
C ILE A 71 -5.61 -0.63 -1.59
N LEU A 72 -5.20 -1.84 -1.18
CA LEU A 72 -6.06 -2.71 -0.36
C LEU A 72 -6.42 -2.07 0.97
N VAL A 73 -5.48 -1.41 1.65
CA VAL A 73 -5.77 -0.75 2.92
C VAL A 73 -6.63 0.49 2.71
N MET A 74 -6.33 1.32 1.70
CA MET A 74 -7.12 2.51 1.32
C MET A 74 -8.57 2.19 0.95
N LYS A 75 -8.85 0.99 0.42
CA LYS A 75 -10.21 0.61 -0.04
C LYS A 75 -10.93 -0.32 0.93
N ILE A 76 -10.39 -0.60 2.10
CA ILE A 76 -10.88 -1.69 2.96
C ILE A 76 -12.31 -1.47 3.45
N ASP A 77 -12.75 -0.22 3.53
CA ASP A 77 -14.06 0.24 3.99
C ASP A 77 -14.97 0.71 2.84
N ASN A 78 -14.55 0.53 1.59
CA ASN A 78 -15.21 1.03 0.37
C ASN A 78 -15.40 2.56 0.30
N GLU A 79 -14.78 3.33 1.18
CA GLU A 79 -14.67 4.78 1.07
C GLU A 79 -13.31 5.10 0.44
N THR A 80 -13.23 6.14 -0.39
CA THR A 80 -11.94 6.56 -0.96
C THR A 80 -12.02 8.06 -1.16
N HIS A 81 -11.23 8.80 -0.40
CA HIS A 81 -11.16 10.26 -0.50
C HIS A 81 -10.13 10.67 -1.56
N GLU A 82 -10.30 11.86 -2.13
CA GLU A 82 -9.37 12.40 -3.13
C GLU A 82 -7.95 12.57 -2.56
N THR A 83 -7.83 12.94 -1.29
CA THR A 83 -6.55 13.07 -0.58
C THR A 83 -5.79 11.75 -0.48
N GLU A 84 -6.51 10.65 -0.26
CA GLU A 84 -5.93 9.31 -0.23
C GLU A 84 -5.45 8.88 -1.61
N LEU A 85 -6.22 9.15 -2.66
CA LEU A 85 -5.79 8.88 -4.04
C LEU A 85 -4.51 9.65 -4.39
N VAL A 86 -4.40 10.90 -3.98
CA VAL A 86 -3.19 11.71 -4.17
C VAL A 86 -2.02 11.11 -3.38
N ALA A 87 -2.22 10.73 -2.12
CA ALA A 87 -1.19 10.11 -1.29
C ALA A 87 -0.70 8.78 -1.91
N LEU A 88 -1.60 7.92 -2.35
CA LEU A 88 -1.30 6.67 -3.03
C LEU A 88 -0.43 6.92 -4.28
N LYS A 89 -0.81 7.87 -5.15
CA LYS A 89 0.00 8.20 -6.35
C LYS A 89 1.39 8.72 -5.97
N ASN A 90 1.50 9.49 -4.89
CA ASN A 90 2.79 9.97 -4.37
C ASN A 90 3.67 8.82 -3.86
N PHE A 91 3.10 7.83 -3.16
CA PHE A 91 3.81 6.61 -2.80
C PHE A 91 4.31 5.86 -4.04
N GLY A 92 3.44 5.69 -5.05
CA GLY A 92 3.80 5.09 -6.33
C GLY A 92 5.01 5.79 -6.97
N LEU A 93 4.96 7.11 -7.09
CA LEU A 93 6.06 7.92 -7.62
C LEU A 93 7.36 7.74 -6.84
N ARG A 94 7.31 7.82 -5.50
CA ARG A 94 8.49 7.65 -4.64
C ARG A 94 9.13 6.28 -4.78
N MET A 95 8.32 5.24 -4.98
CA MET A 95 8.84 3.90 -5.24
C MET A 95 9.41 3.75 -6.66
N GLY A 96 9.11 4.64 -7.61
CA GLY A 96 9.50 4.48 -9.01
C GLY A 96 8.48 3.73 -9.85
N ILE A 97 7.21 3.70 -9.41
CA ILE A 97 6.09 3.23 -10.21
C ILE A 97 5.69 4.34 -11.17
N ARG A 98 5.66 4.03 -12.47
CA ARG A 98 5.25 4.98 -13.50
C ARG A 98 3.78 5.39 -13.27
N PRO A 99 3.44 6.69 -13.35
CA PRO A 99 2.07 7.17 -13.16
C PRO A 99 1.02 6.40 -13.98
N MET A 100 1.34 6.08 -15.25
CA MET A 100 0.45 5.31 -16.12
C MET A 100 0.12 3.91 -15.57
N VAL A 101 1.06 3.26 -14.87
CA VAL A 101 0.83 1.95 -14.25
C VAL A 101 -0.11 2.11 -13.05
N ALA A 102 0.12 3.11 -12.21
CA ALA A 102 -0.74 3.42 -11.07
C ALA A 102 -2.19 3.72 -11.52
N ASP A 103 -2.36 4.55 -12.55
CA ASP A 103 -3.67 4.89 -13.10
C ASP A 103 -4.39 3.67 -13.69
N GLN A 104 -3.66 2.75 -14.34
CA GLN A 104 -4.27 1.52 -14.87
C GLN A 104 -4.71 0.55 -13.78
N ILE A 105 -3.93 0.39 -12.72
CA ILE A 105 -4.34 -0.43 -11.57
C ILE A 105 -5.60 0.16 -10.95
N LEU A 106 -5.62 1.48 -10.70
CA LEU A 106 -6.77 2.18 -10.14
C LEU A 106 -8.03 2.00 -11.00
N LYS A 107 -7.92 2.27 -12.32
CA LYS A 107 -9.02 2.09 -13.27
C LYS A 107 -9.52 0.65 -13.27
N LYS A 108 -8.63 -0.33 -13.21
CA LYS A 108 -9.01 -1.73 -13.18
C LYS A 108 -9.73 -2.06 -11.88
N MET A 109 -9.29 -1.55 -10.73
CA MET A 109 -9.95 -1.77 -9.45
C MET A 109 -11.37 -1.16 -9.40
N GLU A 110 -11.60 0.00 -10.04
CA GLU A 110 -12.95 0.57 -10.17
C GLU A 110 -13.90 -0.35 -10.96
N GLN A 111 -13.38 -1.07 -11.96
CA GLN A 111 -14.18 -2.03 -12.75
C GLN A 111 -14.65 -3.23 -11.93
N PHE A 112 -13.94 -3.57 -10.85
CA PHE A 112 -14.30 -4.68 -9.96
C PHE A 112 -15.35 -4.31 -8.90
N LYS A 113 -15.92 -3.09 -8.90
CA LYS A 113 -17.13 -2.67 -8.13
C LYS A 113 -17.33 -3.35 -6.76
N GLY A 114 -16.30 -3.37 -5.91
CA GLY A 114 -16.39 -3.90 -4.54
C GLY A 114 -15.88 -5.33 -4.36
N GLU A 115 -15.47 -6.01 -5.42
CA GLU A 115 -14.72 -7.27 -5.35
C GLU A 115 -13.22 -7.01 -5.30
N LYS A 116 -12.48 -7.88 -4.58
CA LYS A 116 -11.02 -7.82 -4.56
C LYS A 116 -10.49 -8.11 -5.95
N LEU A 117 -9.75 -7.16 -6.53
CA LEU A 117 -9.04 -7.38 -7.79
C LEU A 117 -8.19 -8.65 -7.68
N PRO A 118 -8.44 -9.68 -8.52
CA PRO A 118 -7.68 -10.91 -8.49
C PRO A 118 -6.18 -10.69 -8.76
N ALA A 119 -5.33 -11.48 -8.10
CA ALA A 119 -3.88 -11.34 -8.21
C ALA A 119 -3.36 -11.55 -9.65
N ASP A 120 -4.04 -12.36 -10.46
CA ASP A 120 -3.70 -12.59 -11.86
C ASP A 120 -3.99 -11.38 -12.76
N GLU A 121 -5.02 -10.59 -12.46
CA GLU A 121 -5.30 -9.35 -13.20
C GLU A 121 -4.25 -8.27 -12.95
N LEU A 122 -3.74 -8.22 -11.72
CA LEU A 122 -2.57 -7.44 -11.35
C LEU A 122 -1.35 -7.87 -12.14
N LEU A 123 -1.03 -9.17 -12.12
CA LEU A 123 0.08 -9.75 -12.89
C LEU A 123 -0.01 -9.44 -14.39
N LYS A 124 -1.21 -9.39 -14.98
CA LYS A 124 -1.41 -9.00 -16.38
C LYS A 124 -1.01 -7.54 -16.62
N ILE A 125 -1.40 -6.60 -15.77
CA ILE A 125 -0.96 -5.19 -15.88
C ILE A 125 0.56 -5.12 -15.81
N PHE A 126 1.18 -5.88 -14.89
CA PHE A 126 2.63 -5.84 -14.70
C PHE A 126 3.41 -6.37 -15.90
N LYS A 127 2.97 -7.49 -16.49
CA LYS A 127 3.59 -8.05 -17.70
C LYS A 127 3.60 -7.09 -18.90
N ILE A 128 2.74 -6.07 -18.94
CA ILE A 128 2.68 -5.12 -20.06
C ILE A 128 3.78 -4.06 -19.99
N TYR A 129 4.17 -3.66 -18.78
CA TYR A 129 5.07 -2.52 -18.57
C TYR A 129 6.51 -2.87 -18.26
N TYR A 130 6.74 -4.14 -17.96
CA TYR A 130 8.00 -4.55 -17.36
C TYR A 130 8.56 -5.87 -17.91
N ASN A 131 8.03 -6.31 -19.06
CA ASN A 131 8.67 -7.31 -19.92
C ASN A 131 9.49 -6.61 -21.01
#